data_AF-A0A142NQ65-F1
#
_entry.id   AF-A0A142NQ65-F1
#
_cell.length_a   1.000
_cell.length_b   1.000
_cell.length_c   1.000
_cell.angle_alpha   90.00
_cell.angle_beta   90.00
_cell.angle_gamma   90.00
#
_symmetry.space_group_name_H-M   'P 1'
#
loop_
_entity.id
_entity.type
_entity.pdbx_description
1 polymer ?
#
loop_
_entity_poly.entity_id
_entity_poly.type
_entity_poly.pdbx_seq_one_letter_code
_entity_poly.pdbx_strand_id
1 'polypeptide(L)'
;MKSFVSVPKARPGDRIAVLSPSFAAPSIPAAVHDQAMRRLAEGTGLVPIEFPTTRQLVATTEARAADINAAFADPRIRAVIATTGGDDEVTVVPHVDTAIVRNDPKPFFGYSDNTNLHHLLWGVPLYLFVGPGRGLVAGPGMADFPCHE
;
A
#
# COMPACT_ATOMS: atom_id res chain seq x y z
N MET A 1 -24.71 5.28 7.27
CA MET A 1 -23.87 4.71 6.19
C MET A 1 -22.49 5.34 6.33
N LYS A 2 -21.39 4.57 6.39
CA LYS A 2 -20.04 5.18 6.40
C LYS A 2 -19.84 5.88 5.05
N SER A 3 -19.46 7.16 5.08
CA SER A 3 -19.18 7.94 3.87
C SER A 3 -17.77 7.64 3.38
N PHE A 4 -17.60 7.55 2.06
CA PHE A 4 -16.29 7.36 1.44
C PHE A 4 -15.58 8.70 1.36
N VAL A 5 -14.32 8.75 1.80
CA VAL A 5 -13.50 9.95 1.67
C VAL A 5 -12.86 9.96 0.28
N SER A 6 -13.06 11.01 -0.49
CA SER A 6 -12.30 11.20 -1.73
C SER A 6 -10.87 11.62 -1.37
N VAL A 7 -9.87 10.90 -1.91
CA VAL A 7 -8.45 11.22 -1.72
C VAL A 7 -7.84 11.63 -3.06
N PRO A 8 -6.90 12.58 -3.09
CA PRO A 8 -6.22 12.97 -4.32
C PRO A 8 -5.48 11.80 -4.96
N LYS A 9 -5.53 11.71 -6.30
CA LYS A 9 -4.68 10.79 -7.07
C LYS A 9 -3.20 11.20 -6.91
N ALA A 10 -2.31 10.22 -6.76
CA ALA A 10 -0.87 10.47 -6.76
C ALA A 10 -0.40 10.98 -8.13
N ARG A 11 0.64 11.81 -8.14
CA ARG A 11 1.20 12.48 -9.33
C ARG A 11 2.71 12.22 -9.44
N PRO A 12 3.30 12.31 -10.64
CA PRO A 12 4.75 12.26 -10.79
C PRO A 12 5.47 13.19 -9.79
N GLY A 13 6.48 12.68 -9.11
CA GLY A 13 7.20 13.34 -8.01
C GLY A 13 6.69 13.01 -6.60
N ASP A 14 5.45 12.51 -6.46
CA ASP A 14 4.92 12.10 -5.16
C ASP A 14 5.65 10.87 -4.61
N ARG A 15 5.82 10.84 -3.29
CA ARG A 15 6.37 9.67 -2.62
C ARG A 15 5.27 8.66 -2.32
N ILE A 16 5.55 7.39 -2.56
CA ILE A 16 4.66 6.28 -2.25
C ILE A 16 5.40 5.30 -1.32
N ALA A 17 4.74 4.87 -0.26
CA ALA A 17 5.29 3.87 0.66
C ALA A 17 5.14 2.48 0.06
N VAL A 18 6.20 1.66 0.18
CA VAL A 18 6.22 0.27 -0.26
C VAL A 18 6.48 -0.61 0.97
N LEU A 19 5.46 -1.32 1.42
CA LEU A 19 5.43 -2.03 2.71
C LEU A 19 5.28 -3.53 2.53
N SER A 20 5.74 -4.31 3.51
CA SER A 20 5.46 -5.74 3.63
C SER A 20 4.65 -6.01 4.90
N PRO A 21 3.32 -5.76 4.89
CA PRO A 21 2.47 -5.94 6.07
C PRO A 21 2.23 -7.42 6.39
N SER A 22 2.41 -8.30 5.39
CA SER A 22 2.36 -9.75 5.53
C SER A 22 3.75 -10.34 5.21
N PHE A 23 3.90 -11.19 4.19
CA PHE A 23 5.18 -11.76 3.79
C PHE A 23 6.14 -10.72 3.15
N ALA A 24 7.41 -10.70 3.59
CA ALA A 24 8.46 -9.87 3.02
C ALA A 24 9.09 -10.49 1.75
N ALA A 25 8.28 -10.68 0.71
CA ALA A 25 8.75 -11.13 -0.61
C ALA A 25 9.88 -10.28 -1.22
N PRO A 26 10.02 -8.96 -0.95
CA PRO A 26 11.15 -8.17 -1.44
C PRO A 26 12.54 -8.72 -1.11
N SER A 27 12.67 -9.62 -0.13
CA SER A 27 13.95 -10.23 0.23
C SER A 27 14.35 -11.39 -0.69
N ILE A 28 13.41 -12.02 -1.42
CA ILE A 28 13.67 -13.29 -2.14
C ILE A 28 12.92 -13.40 -3.47
N PRO A 29 13.62 -13.34 -4.63
CA PRO A 29 14.95 -12.74 -4.81
C PRO A 29 14.85 -11.21 -4.88
N ALA A 30 15.73 -10.51 -4.15
CA ALA A 30 15.75 -9.04 -4.09
C ALA A 30 15.80 -8.36 -5.47
N ALA A 31 16.43 -8.98 -6.47
CA ALA A 31 16.51 -8.45 -7.83
C ALA A 31 15.14 -8.22 -8.50
N VAL A 32 14.13 -9.05 -8.19
CA VAL A 32 12.77 -8.89 -8.73
C VAL A 32 12.12 -7.64 -8.14
N HIS A 33 12.28 -7.43 -6.84
CA HIS A 33 11.79 -6.23 -6.17
C HIS A 33 12.50 -4.97 -6.63
N ASP A 34 13.84 -5.00 -6.75
CA ASP A 34 14.60 -3.87 -7.28
C ASP A 34 14.14 -3.49 -8.70
N GLN A 35 13.81 -4.49 -9.54
CA GLN A 35 13.24 -4.26 -10.86
C GLN A 35 11.83 -3.66 -10.78
N ALA A 36 10.98 -4.12 -9.87
CA ALA A 36 9.65 -3.58 -9.66
C ALA A 36 9.70 -2.10 -9.23
N MET A 37 10.59 -1.76 -8.28
CA MET A 37 10.81 -0.39 -7.80
C MET A 37 11.26 0.54 -8.93
N ARG A 38 12.21 0.11 -9.77
CA ARG A 38 12.65 0.87 -10.94
C ARG A 38 11.52 1.10 -11.94
N ARG A 39 10.79 0.04 -12.32
CA ARG A 39 9.67 0.14 -13.28
C ARG A 39 8.54 1.01 -12.77
N LEU A 40 8.23 0.94 -11.47
CA LEU A 40 7.25 1.80 -10.83
C LEU A 40 7.66 3.25 -10.95
N ALA A 41 8.92 3.58 -10.64
CA ALA A 41 9.44 4.95 -10.76
C ALA A 41 9.46 5.43 -12.21
N GLU A 42 10.03 4.66 -13.13
CA GLU A 42 10.16 5.02 -14.55
C GLU A 42 8.81 5.14 -15.26
N GLY A 43 7.88 4.22 -14.98
CA GLY A 43 6.59 4.16 -15.65
C GLY A 43 5.55 5.16 -15.14
N THR A 44 5.72 5.68 -13.92
CA THR A 44 4.73 6.58 -13.28
C THR A 44 5.29 7.93 -12.86
N GLY A 45 6.61 8.07 -12.78
CA GLY A 45 7.28 9.22 -12.18
C GLY A 45 7.14 9.30 -10.65
N LEU A 46 6.53 8.32 -9.99
CA LEU A 46 6.42 8.26 -8.54
C LEU A 46 7.77 7.90 -7.89
N VAL A 47 7.94 8.29 -6.63
CA VAL A 47 9.15 8.01 -5.85
C VAL A 47 8.84 6.93 -4.81
N PRO A 48 9.13 5.64 -5.08
CA PRO A 48 8.84 4.58 -4.13
C PRO A 48 9.84 4.56 -2.97
N ILE A 49 9.31 4.49 -1.75
CA ILE A 49 10.07 4.54 -0.49
C ILE A 49 9.83 3.25 0.27
N GLU A 50 10.90 2.51 0.54
CA GLU A 50 10.87 1.34 1.43
C GLU A 50 10.89 1.77 2.89
N PHE A 51 10.35 0.90 3.74
CA PHE A 51 10.30 1.06 5.18
C PHE A 51 11.12 -0.04 5.86
N PRO A 52 11.48 0.11 7.15
CA PRO A 52 12.37 -0.81 7.85
C PRO A 52 12.10 -2.31 7.65
N THR A 53 10.84 -2.75 7.64
CA THR A 53 10.47 -4.16 7.54
C THR A 53 10.22 -4.63 6.11
N THR A 54 10.26 -3.76 5.09
CA THR A 54 9.96 -4.12 3.68
C THR A 54 10.79 -5.31 3.18
N ARG A 55 12.05 -5.43 3.62
CA ARG A 55 12.94 -6.55 3.25
C ARG A 55 13.31 -7.46 4.42
N GLN A 56 12.52 -7.44 5.50
CA GLN A 56 12.81 -8.25 6.68
C GLN A 56 11.93 -9.50 6.70
N LEU A 57 12.50 -10.65 6.34
CA LEU A 57 11.80 -11.95 6.32
C LEU A 57 11.18 -12.33 7.66
N VAL A 58 11.81 -11.92 8.76
CA VAL A 58 11.36 -12.19 10.12
C VAL A 58 11.26 -10.86 10.85
N ALA A 59 10.12 -10.20 10.69
CA ALA A 59 9.75 -8.99 11.42
C ALA A 59 8.61 -9.33 12.39
N THR A 60 8.59 -8.69 13.56
CA THR A 60 7.47 -8.84 14.48
C THR A 60 6.21 -8.18 13.91
N THR A 61 5.04 -8.57 14.43
CA THR A 61 3.76 -7.97 14.05
C THR A 61 3.73 -6.48 14.38
N GLU A 62 4.28 -6.09 15.53
CA GLU A 62 4.39 -4.70 15.96
C GLU A 62 5.32 -3.89 15.04
N ALA A 63 6.42 -4.47 14.58
CA ALA A 63 7.35 -3.78 13.67
C ALA A 63 6.70 -3.53 12.31
N ARG A 64 5.98 -4.52 11.75
CA ARG A 64 5.21 -4.34 10.52
C ARG A 64 4.10 -3.30 10.68
N ALA A 65 3.42 -3.28 11.83
CA ALA A 65 2.44 -2.26 12.16
C ALA A 65 3.06 -0.87 12.31
N ALA A 66 4.27 -0.76 12.86
CA ALA A 66 4.99 0.50 12.98
C ALA A 66 5.29 1.10 11.59
N ASP A 67 5.66 0.28 10.61
CA ASP A 67 5.85 0.71 9.22
C ASP A 67 4.54 1.26 8.61
N ILE A 68 3.41 0.58 8.84
CA ILE A 68 2.09 1.05 8.41
C ILE A 68 1.76 2.39 9.06
N ASN A 69 1.86 2.49 10.39
CA ASN A 69 1.56 3.72 11.13
C ASN A 69 2.46 4.88 10.68
N ALA A 70 3.75 4.64 10.46
CA ALA A 70 4.69 5.64 9.99
C ALA A 70 4.35 6.13 8.57
N ALA A 71 3.97 5.22 7.66
CA ALA A 71 3.58 5.58 6.30
C ALA A 71 2.30 6.44 6.26
N PHE A 72 1.30 6.11 7.08
CA PHE A 72 0.09 6.92 7.18
C PHE A 72 0.33 8.24 7.91
N ALA A 73 1.23 8.31 8.89
CA ALA A 73 1.55 9.53 9.62
C ALA A 73 2.37 10.55 8.80
N ASP A 74 3.13 10.11 7.80
CA ASP A 74 3.96 11.02 6.99
C ASP A 74 3.12 11.70 5.88
N PRO A 75 2.88 13.02 5.95
CA PRO A 75 2.09 13.74 4.93
C PRO A 75 2.77 13.80 3.55
N ARG A 76 4.07 13.49 3.48
CA ARG A 76 4.84 13.43 2.22
C ARG A 76 4.54 12.15 1.45
N ILE A 77 4.01 11.11 2.11
CA ILE A 77 3.56 9.88 1.47
C ILE A 77 2.13 10.08 0.96
N ARG A 78 1.93 9.94 -0.35
CA ARG A 78 0.62 10.14 -1.00
C ARG A 78 -0.13 8.86 -1.32
N ALA A 79 0.51 7.71 -1.23
CA ALA A 79 -0.12 6.39 -1.33
C ALA A 79 0.74 5.33 -0.64
N VAL A 80 0.10 4.21 -0.27
CA VAL A 80 0.76 3.04 0.33
C VAL A 80 0.50 1.82 -0.55
N ILE A 81 1.55 1.07 -0.87
CA ILE A 81 1.49 -0.16 -1.68
C ILE A 81 2.07 -1.31 -0.85
N ALA A 82 1.33 -2.39 -0.71
CA ALA A 82 1.82 -3.64 -0.16
C ALA A 82 2.56 -4.45 -1.23
N THR A 83 3.70 -5.03 -0.86
CA THR A 83 4.58 -5.78 -1.77
C THR A 83 3.99 -7.11 -2.19
N THR A 84 3.26 -7.78 -1.30
CA THR A 84 2.55 -9.04 -1.54
C THR A 84 1.56 -9.28 -0.38
N GLY A 85 0.71 -10.32 -0.49
CA GLY A 85 0.01 -10.90 0.66
C GLY A 85 0.83 -12.02 1.32
N GLY A 86 0.19 -12.74 2.24
CA GLY A 86 0.72 -13.92 2.94
C GLY A 86 -0.43 -14.60 3.68
N ASP A 87 -0.29 -14.87 4.98
CA ASP A 87 -1.30 -15.59 5.77
C ASP A 87 -1.43 -15.13 7.23
N ASP A 88 -0.73 -14.07 7.64
CA ASP A 88 -0.64 -13.64 9.04
C ASP A 88 -0.95 -12.15 9.27
N GLU A 89 -1.36 -11.37 8.26
CA GLU A 89 -1.61 -9.92 8.42
C GLU A 89 -2.70 -9.62 9.46
N VAL A 90 -3.63 -10.55 9.69
CA VAL A 90 -4.64 -10.44 10.76
C VAL A 90 -4.02 -10.20 12.15
N THR A 91 -2.79 -10.66 12.38
CA THR A 91 -2.05 -10.43 13.62
C THR A 91 -1.43 -9.03 13.72
N VAL A 92 -1.25 -8.34 12.59
CA VAL A 92 -0.72 -6.97 12.51
C VAL A 92 -1.83 -5.93 12.76
N VAL A 93 -3.05 -6.21 12.31
CA VAL A 93 -4.22 -5.31 12.40
C VAL A 93 -4.45 -4.69 13.80
N PRO A 94 -4.36 -5.44 14.92
CA PRO A 94 -4.57 -4.88 16.26
C PRO A 94 -3.58 -3.77 16.67
N HIS A 95 -2.45 -3.66 15.98
CA HIS A 95 -1.37 -2.71 16.28
C HIS A 95 -1.39 -1.46 15.39
N VAL A 96 -2.33 -1.37 14.44
CA VAL A 96 -2.47 -0.22 13.53
C VAL A 96 -3.35 0.86 14.15
N ASP A 97 -2.83 2.08 14.23
CA ASP A 97 -3.54 3.23 14.77
C ASP A 97 -4.48 3.85 13.71
N THR A 98 -5.76 3.50 13.81
CA THR A 98 -6.78 4.02 12.89
C THR A 98 -7.04 5.52 13.02
N ALA A 99 -6.63 6.18 14.12
CA ALA A 99 -6.74 7.62 14.24
C ALA A 99 -5.80 8.34 13.26
N ILE A 100 -4.57 7.81 13.08
CA ILE A 100 -3.59 8.34 12.12
C ILE A 100 -4.15 8.24 10.69
N VAL A 101 -4.72 7.09 10.33
CA VAL A 101 -5.34 6.87 9.01
C VAL A 101 -6.47 7.87 8.75
N ARG A 102 -7.31 8.14 9.75
CA ARG A 102 -8.43 9.09 9.63
C ARG A 102 -7.97 10.53 9.48
N ASN A 103 -6.81 10.88 10.03
CA ASN A 103 -6.27 12.23 10.02
C ASN A 103 -5.68 12.63 8.65
N ASP A 104 -5.01 11.71 7.96
CA ASP A 104 -4.52 11.90 6.59
C ASP A 104 -4.85 10.67 5.72
N PRO A 105 -6.10 10.54 5.26
CA PRO A 105 -6.53 9.41 4.46
C PRO A 105 -5.80 9.42 3.12
N LYS A 106 -5.16 8.31 2.79
CA LYS A 106 -4.44 8.11 1.52
C LYS A 106 -4.71 6.73 0.94
N PRO A 107 -4.67 6.57 -0.39
CA PRO A 107 -4.85 5.29 -1.07
C PRO A 107 -3.99 4.16 -0.48
N PHE A 108 -4.58 3.00 -0.29
CA PHE A 108 -3.88 1.74 0.00
C PHE A 108 -4.09 0.75 -1.14
N PHE A 109 -2.99 0.16 -1.62
CA PHE A 109 -2.96 -0.81 -2.71
C PHE A 109 -2.43 -2.15 -2.22
N GLY A 110 -3.23 -3.19 -2.33
CA GLY A 110 -2.86 -4.56 -1.94
C GLY A 110 -3.92 -5.56 -2.34
N TYR A 111 -3.56 -6.85 -2.38
CA TYR A 111 -4.47 -7.98 -2.68
C TYR A 111 -4.16 -9.17 -1.76
N SER A 112 -5.06 -10.18 -1.75
CA SER A 112 -4.95 -11.40 -0.94
C SER A 112 -5.05 -11.09 0.55
N ASP A 113 -4.09 -11.52 1.37
CA ASP A 113 -4.06 -11.30 2.82
C ASP A 113 -4.22 -9.82 3.24
N ASN A 114 -3.80 -8.89 2.37
CA ASN A 114 -4.03 -7.43 2.49
C ASN A 114 -5.51 -7.04 2.63
N THR A 115 -6.42 -7.98 2.43
CA THR A 115 -7.85 -7.85 2.73
C THR A 115 -8.08 -7.49 4.21
N ASN A 116 -7.23 -7.96 5.13
CA ASN A 116 -7.32 -7.60 6.55
C ASN A 116 -7.13 -6.08 6.74
N LEU A 117 -6.11 -5.50 6.12
CA LEU A 117 -5.95 -4.03 6.10
C LEU A 117 -7.07 -3.33 5.32
N HIS A 118 -7.55 -3.84 4.19
CA HIS A 118 -8.69 -3.24 3.49
C HIS A 118 -9.94 -3.16 4.38
N HIS A 119 -10.19 -4.16 5.23
CA HIS A 119 -11.28 -4.13 6.21
C HIS A 119 -11.05 -3.08 7.30
N LEU A 120 -9.82 -2.95 7.81
CA LEU A 120 -9.48 -1.94 8.81
C LEU A 120 -9.64 -0.52 8.25
N LEU A 121 -9.19 -0.30 7.01
CA LEU A 121 -9.19 0.99 6.32
C LEU A 121 -10.53 1.34 5.67
N TRP A 122 -11.58 0.54 5.90
CA TRP A 122 -12.89 0.71 5.26
C TRP A 122 -13.46 2.12 5.42
N GLY A 123 -13.57 2.84 4.30
CA GLY A 123 -13.95 4.26 4.22
C GLY A 123 -12.88 5.13 3.51
N VAL A 124 -11.66 4.62 3.38
CA VAL A 124 -10.59 5.16 2.51
C VAL A 124 -10.72 4.51 1.12
N PRO A 125 -10.40 5.21 0.01
CA PRO A 125 -10.44 4.62 -1.32
C PRO A 125 -9.48 3.44 -1.43
N LEU A 126 -10.06 2.27 -1.71
CA LEU A 126 -9.35 1.01 -1.86
C LEU A 126 -9.03 0.80 -3.34
N TYR A 127 -7.80 0.46 -3.63
CA TYR A 127 -7.38 0.11 -4.98
C TYR A 127 -6.75 -1.28 -4.99
N LEU A 128 -7.35 -2.18 -5.76
CA LEU A 128 -6.85 -3.54 -5.87
C LEU A 128 -5.78 -3.63 -6.95
N PHE A 129 -4.50 -3.64 -6.57
CA PHE A 129 -3.44 -3.98 -7.51
C PHE A 129 -3.21 -5.49 -7.49
N VAL A 130 -3.61 -6.16 -8.58
CA VAL A 130 -3.19 -7.52 -8.89
C VAL A 130 -1.98 -7.40 -9.81
N GLY A 131 -0.92 -8.17 -9.55
CA GLY A 131 0.40 -8.03 -10.17
C GLY A 131 0.44 -8.04 -11.71
N PRO A 132 1.62 -7.92 -12.32
CA PRO A 132 1.75 -7.72 -13.76
C PRO A 132 1.13 -8.90 -14.53
N GLY A 133 -0.03 -8.66 -15.16
CA GLY A 133 -0.73 -9.63 -16.00
C GLY A 133 -2.20 -9.90 -15.64
N ARG A 134 -2.73 -9.37 -14.52
CA ARG A 134 -4.18 -9.44 -14.23
C ARG A 134 -4.63 -8.08 -13.73
N GLY A 135 -5.55 -7.45 -14.46
CA GLY A 135 -5.84 -6.02 -14.37
C GLY A 135 -6.25 -5.49 -12.99
N LEU A 136 -6.17 -4.16 -12.87
CA LEU A 136 -6.72 -3.36 -11.78
C LEU A 136 -8.22 -3.63 -11.62
N VAL A 137 -8.67 -4.00 -10.42
CA VAL A 137 -10.09 -4.00 -10.08
C VAL A 137 -10.34 -2.80 -9.17
N ALA A 138 -11.02 -1.79 -9.72
CA ALA A 138 -11.41 -0.59 -8.97
C ALA A 138 -12.70 -0.85 -8.17
N GLY A 139 -12.70 -0.54 -6.88
CA GLY A 139 -13.92 -0.48 -6.08
C GLY A 139 -14.74 0.79 -6.38
N PRO A 140 -16.00 0.87 -5.93
CA PRO A 140 -16.85 2.05 -6.16
C PRO A 140 -16.24 3.30 -5.51
N GLY A 141 -16.15 4.40 -6.27
CA GLY A 141 -15.60 5.68 -5.80
C GLY A 141 -14.59 6.35 -6.74
N MET A 142 -14.27 5.76 -7.89
CA MET A 142 -13.44 6.40 -8.90
C MET A 142 -14.29 7.07 -9.99
N ALA A 143 -14.16 8.39 -10.11
CA ALA A 143 -14.36 9.05 -11.39
C ALA A 143 -13.16 8.68 -12.28
N ASP A 144 -13.50 8.01 -13.38
CA ASP A 144 -12.75 7.71 -14.60
C ASP A 144 -11.21 7.82 -14.53
N PHE A 145 -10.55 6.70 -14.83
CA PHE A 145 -9.20 6.69 -15.37
C PHE A 145 -9.32 6.93 -16.87
N PRO A 146 -8.89 8.08 -17.42
CA PRO A 146 -8.54 8.12 -18.84
C PRO A 146 -7.22 7.36 -18.96
N CYS A 147 -7.31 6.08 -19.32
CA CYS A 147 -6.25 5.51 -20.14
C CYS A 147 -6.33 6.30 -21.45
N HIS A 148 -5.32 7.14 -21.71
CA HIS A 148 -5.23 7.87 -22.97
C HIS A 148 -5.33 6.88 -24.15
N GLU A 149 -6.03 7.35 -25.18
CA GLU A 149 -6.32 6.75 -26.49
C GLU A 149 -5.13 6.06 -27.16
#